data_AF-A0A9E8QBX3-F1
#
_entry.id   AF-A0A9E8QBX3-F1
#
_cell.length_a   1.000
_cell.length_b   1.000
_cell.length_c   1.000
_cell.angle_alpha   90.00
_cell.angle_beta   90.00
_cell.angle_gamma   90.00
#
_symmetry.space_group_name_H-M   'P 1'
#
loop_
_entity.id
_entity.type
_entity.pdbx_description
1 polymer ?
#
loop_
_entity_poly.entity_id
_entity_poly.type
_entity_poly.pdbx_seq_one_letter_code
_entity_poly.pdbx_strand_id
1 'polypeptide(L)'
;MTTLDLLLTAVSNTFRSKTRTILTVLAIFVGAFTLTLTSGLGTGINAYIDDTVSAVGSSDTMTVTKASDDAQGLGGANPGPAEYDPDTVAAGGFGAPGATVVALTPDDVTTLEGVDGVLAVQPTEALATDYVEGESGTKYVVSASALVPGQQLTLTAGAQPDDDATDLQVVVPT
;
A
#
# COMPACT_ATOMS: atom_id res chain seq x y z
N MET A 1 10.54 57.49 25.74
CA MET A 1 11.23 56.38 25.04
C MET A 1 10.17 55.39 24.60
N THR A 2 10.05 55.16 23.29
CA THR A 2 9.10 54.19 22.73
C THR A 2 9.81 52.82 22.58
N THR A 3 9.05 51.74 22.63
CA THR A 3 9.58 50.36 22.47
C THR A 3 10.29 50.15 21.13
N LEU A 4 9.84 50.88 20.09
CA LEU A 4 10.49 50.90 18.78
C LEU A 4 11.91 51.47 18.82
N ASP A 5 12.14 52.50 19.63
CA ASP A 5 13.47 53.12 19.77
C ASP A 5 14.48 52.16 20.41
N LEU A 6 14.01 51.34 21.38
CA LEU A 6 14.81 50.29 22.00
C LEU A 6 15.18 49.19 21.01
N LEU A 7 14.23 48.75 20.17
CA LEU A 7 14.48 47.76 19.12
C LEU A 7 15.49 48.28 18.09
N LEU A 8 15.30 49.51 17.58
CA LEU A 8 16.19 50.12 16.59
C LEU A 8 17.61 50.29 17.14
N THR A 9 17.74 50.71 18.39
CA THR A 9 19.05 50.86 19.06
C THR A 9 19.72 49.51 19.27
N ALA A 10 18.99 48.49 19.69
CA ALA A 10 19.52 47.13 19.87
C ALA A 10 20.00 46.53 18.54
N VAL A 11 19.23 46.70 17.46
CA VAL A 11 19.59 46.24 16.12
C VAL A 11 20.87 46.92 15.61
N SER A 12 20.96 48.25 15.73
CA SER A 12 22.16 49.02 15.37
C SER A 12 23.41 48.54 16.11
N ASN A 13 23.28 48.28 17.42
CA ASN A 13 24.38 47.82 18.26
C ASN A 13 24.85 46.40 17.87
N THR A 14 23.92 45.51 17.53
CA THR A 14 24.21 44.15 17.05
C THR A 14 24.96 44.14 15.71
N PHE A 15 24.69 45.10 14.82
CA PHE A 15 25.39 45.22 13.53
C PHE A 15 26.81 45.81 13.63
N ARG A 16 27.17 46.39 14.78
CA ARG A 16 28.54 46.90 15.04
C ARG A 16 29.54 45.76 15.26
N SER A 17 29.09 44.61 15.77
CA SER A 17 29.94 43.42 16.02
C SER A 17 29.66 42.29 15.04
N LYS A 18 29.78 42.55 13.73
CA LYS A 18 29.37 41.65 12.64
C LYS A 18 29.84 40.20 12.81
N THR A 19 31.11 39.97 13.15
CA THR A 19 31.68 38.62 13.32
C THR A 19 31.01 37.82 14.44
N ARG A 20 30.85 38.44 15.61
CA ARG A 20 30.26 37.78 16.78
C ARG A 20 28.81 37.43 16.51
N THR A 21 28.05 38.40 15.99
CA THR A 21 26.63 38.24 15.67
C THR A 21 26.41 37.11 14.66
N ILE A 22 27.20 37.06 13.58
CA ILE A 22 27.08 36.01 12.56
C ILE A 22 27.37 34.63 13.16
N LEU A 23 28.44 34.50 13.96
CA LEU A 23 28.77 33.22 14.60
C LEU A 23 27.68 32.75 15.57
N THR A 24 27.04 33.66 16.32
CA THR A 24 25.93 33.31 17.21
C THR A 24 24.69 32.88 16.43
N VAL A 25 24.33 33.60 15.37
CA VAL A 25 23.19 33.23 14.51
C VAL A 25 23.44 31.88 13.86
N LEU A 26 24.65 31.62 13.33
CA LEU A 26 25.01 30.33 12.75
C LEU A 26 24.93 29.20 13.77
N ALA A 27 25.42 29.41 14.99
CA ALA A 27 25.34 28.39 16.05
C ALA A 27 23.89 28.02 16.37
N ILE A 28 23.00 29.00 16.51
CA ILE A 28 21.56 28.77 16.74
C ILE A 28 20.94 28.09 15.53
N PHE A 29 21.26 28.56 14.32
CA PHE A 29 20.71 28.03 13.08
C PHE A 29 21.09 26.56 12.87
N VAL A 30 22.36 26.19 13.06
CA VAL A 30 22.81 24.79 12.94
C VAL A 30 22.11 23.91 13.99
N GLY A 31 21.96 24.39 15.22
CA GLY A 31 21.23 23.64 16.26
C GLY A 31 19.76 23.39 15.90
N ALA A 32 19.04 24.46 15.54
CA ALA A 32 17.62 24.38 15.17
C ALA A 32 17.40 23.61 13.86
N PHE A 33 18.26 23.83 12.86
CA PHE A 33 18.21 23.13 11.57
C PHE A 33 18.45 21.64 11.74
N THR A 34 19.46 21.24 12.53
CA THR A 34 19.74 19.83 12.78
C THR A 34 18.57 19.15 13.47
N LEU A 35 18.01 19.77 14.53
CA LEU A 35 16.85 19.22 15.23
C LEU A 35 15.63 19.07 14.30
N THR A 36 15.37 20.10 13.48
CA THR A 36 14.26 20.09 12.51
C THR A 36 14.48 19.02 11.45
N LEU A 37 15.70 18.91 10.90
CA LEU A 37 16.04 17.93 9.89
C LEU A 37 15.95 16.51 10.43
N THR A 38 16.48 16.25 11.63
CA THR A 38 16.37 14.94 12.28
C THR A 38 14.91 14.58 12.58
N SER A 39 14.12 15.52 13.07
CA SER A 39 12.69 15.29 13.35
C SER A 39 11.89 15.05 12.07
N GLY A 40 12.15 15.85 11.03
CA GLY A 40 11.47 15.75 9.73
C GLY A 40 11.83 14.46 9.00
N LEU A 41 13.12 14.10 8.96
CA LEU A 41 13.57 12.83 8.39
C LEU A 41 13.05 11.64 9.19
N GLY A 42 13.06 11.69 10.53
CA GLY A 42 12.52 10.62 11.36
C GLY A 42 11.03 10.37 11.08
N THR A 43 10.23 11.43 11.04
CA THR A 43 8.80 11.33 10.72
C THR A 43 8.59 10.83 9.28
N GLY A 44 9.33 11.35 8.32
CA GLY A 44 9.21 10.98 6.91
C GLY A 44 9.62 9.52 6.62
N ILE A 45 10.70 9.05 7.25
CA ILE A 45 11.15 7.66 7.10
C ILE A 45 10.14 6.71 7.75
N ASN A 46 9.62 7.03 8.95
CA ASN A 46 8.60 6.19 9.58
C ASN A 46 7.33 6.11 8.71
N ALA A 47 6.84 7.24 8.20
CA ALA A 47 5.69 7.27 7.29
C ALA A 47 5.94 6.44 6.03
N TYR A 48 7.13 6.55 5.42
CA TYR A 48 7.50 5.75 4.25
C TYR A 48 7.54 4.25 4.55
N ILE A 49 8.07 3.85 5.72
CA ILE A 49 8.10 2.45 6.14
C ILE A 49 6.68 1.95 6.38
N ASP A 50 5.84 2.72 7.06
CA ASP A 50 4.45 2.36 7.34
C ASP A 50 3.65 2.20 6.03
N ASP A 51 3.80 3.10 5.08
CA ASP A 51 3.19 3.00 3.74
C ASP A 51 3.73 1.79 2.98
N THR A 52 5.03 1.52 3.04
CA THR A 52 5.64 0.38 2.35
C THR A 52 5.16 -0.95 2.94
N VAL A 53 5.06 -1.04 4.27
CA VAL A 53 4.60 -2.26 4.97
C VAL A 53 3.12 -2.49 4.71
N SER A 54 2.29 -1.45 4.82
CA SER A 54 0.84 -1.53 4.57
C SER A 54 0.51 -1.83 3.10
N ALA A 55 1.34 -1.39 2.15
CA ALA A 55 1.19 -1.71 0.74
C ALA A 55 1.54 -3.17 0.39
N VAL A 56 2.41 -3.82 1.17
CA VAL A 56 2.83 -5.22 0.96
C VAL A 56 1.80 -6.22 1.50
N GLY A 57 1.02 -5.84 2.51
CA GLY A 57 -0.11 -6.63 2.99
C GLY A 57 -0.57 -6.25 4.39
N SER A 58 -1.77 -6.69 4.76
CA SER A 58 -2.30 -6.57 6.13
C SER A 58 -1.68 -7.65 7.03
N SER A 59 -1.31 -7.28 8.27
CA SER A 59 -0.70 -8.18 9.24
C SER A 59 -1.60 -9.35 9.64
N ASP A 60 -2.91 -9.20 9.41
CA ASP A 60 -3.95 -10.08 9.96
C ASP A 60 -4.68 -10.83 8.83
N THR A 61 -4.09 -10.91 7.64
CA THR A 61 -4.71 -11.55 6.47
C THR A 61 -3.94 -12.79 6.03
N MET A 62 -4.65 -13.85 5.67
CA MET A 62 -4.07 -15.09 5.17
C MET A 62 -4.73 -15.48 3.84
N THR A 63 -3.92 -15.77 2.83
CA THR A 63 -4.41 -16.32 1.57
C THR A 63 -4.57 -17.83 1.72
N VAL A 64 -5.80 -18.32 1.52
CA VAL A 64 -6.12 -19.74 1.51
C VAL A 64 -6.35 -20.18 0.07
N THR A 65 -5.65 -21.24 -0.35
CA THR A 65 -5.85 -21.86 -1.67
C THR A 65 -6.11 -23.34 -1.50
N LYS A 66 -6.93 -23.90 -2.38
CA LYS A 66 -7.11 -25.34 -2.48
C LYS A 66 -5.99 -25.88 -3.35
N ALA A 67 -5.17 -26.76 -2.78
CA ALA A 67 -4.15 -27.44 -3.56
C ALA A 67 -4.84 -28.29 -4.64
N SER A 68 -4.43 -28.12 -5.89
CA SER A 68 -4.71 -29.10 -6.93
C SER A 68 -3.77 -30.29 -6.71
N ASP A 69 -4.25 -31.51 -6.90
CA ASP A 69 -3.38 -32.70 -6.92
C ASP A 69 -2.34 -32.63 -8.07
N ASP A 70 -2.55 -31.71 -9.01
CA ASP A 70 -1.63 -31.35 -10.10
C ASP A 70 -0.60 -30.27 -9.73
N ALA A 71 -0.64 -29.68 -8.52
CA ALA A 71 0.38 -28.77 -8.01
C ALA A 71 1.67 -29.53 -7.63
N GLN A 72 2.14 -30.39 -8.52
CA GLN A 72 3.46 -30.98 -8.46
C GLN A 72 4.46 -29.87 -8.80
N GLY A 73 5.18 -29.39 -7.78
CA GLY A 73 6.35 -28.54 -7.97
C GLY A 73 7.37 -29.17 -8.93
N LEU A 74 8.40 -28.40 -9.30
CA LEU A 74 9.52 -28.78 -10.17
C LEU A 74 10.27 -30.05 -9.68
N GLY A 75 9.68 -31.25 -9.85
CA GLY A 75 10.26 -32.51 -9.41
C GLY A 75 9.29 -33.61 -8.96
N GLY A 76 7.98 -33.34 -8.81
CA GLY A 76 6.99 -34.40 -8.59
C GLY A 76 6.49 -34.91 -9.94
N ALA A 77 6.83 -36.13 -10.33
CA ALA A 77 6.33 -36.72 -11.55
C ALA A 77 5.51 -37.97 -11.21
N ASN A 78 4.20 -37.82 -11.07
CA ASN A 78 3.29 -38.91 -11.37
C ASN A 78 3.40 -39.19 -12.88
N PRO A 79 3.87 -40.37 -13.32
CA PRO A 79 4.33 -40.59 -14.70
C PRO A 79 3.19 -40.80 -15.72
N GLY A 80 2.01 -40.22 -15.50
CA GLY A 80 0.83 -40.39 -16.34
C GLY A 80 0.11 -39.08 -16.66
N PRO A 81 -0.76 -39.05 -17.69
CA PRO A 81 -1.64 -37.91 -17.92
C PRO A 81 -2.54 -37.68 -16.70
N ALA A 82 -2.65 -36.42 -16.27
CA ALA A 82 -3.54 -36.03 -15.18
C ALA A 82 -5.01 -36.30 -15.56
N GLU A 83 -5.81 -36.70 -14.58
CA GLU A 83 -7.25 -36.82 -14.74
C GLU A 83 -7.88 -35.42 -14.79
N TYR A 84 -8.83 -35.20 -15.69
CA TYR A 84 -9.48 -33.90 -15.82
C TYR A 84 -10.43 -33.65 -14.65
N ASP A 85 -10.12 -32.62 -13.86
CA ASP A 85 -11.02 -32.09 -12.84
C ASP A 85 -11.74 -30.84 -13.40
N PRO A 86 -13.08 -30.85 -13.53
CA PRO A 86 -13.86 -29.73 -14.07
C PRO A 86 -13.79 -28.47 -13.19
N ASP A 87 -13.40 -28.59 -11.93
CA ASP A 87 -13.32 -27.48 -10.97
C ASP A 87 -11.91 -26.86 -10.95
N THR A 88 -10.99 -27.35 -11.79
CA THR A 88 -9.68 -26.72 -11.99
C THR A 88 -9.79 -25.45 -12.81
N VAL A 89 -9.28 -24.36 -12.24
CA VAL A 89 -9.20 -23.05 -12.89
C VAL A 89 -7.73 -22.65 -13.04
N ALA A 90 -7.42 -21.94 -14.13
CA ALA A 90 -6.08 -21.39 -14.32
C ALA A 90 -5.80 -20.38 -13.20
N ALA A 91 -4.69 -20.55 -12.48
CA ALA A 91 -4.33 -19.65 -11.40
C ALA A 91 -3.86 -18.31 -12.00
N GLY A 92 -4.75 -17.33 -12.05
CA GLY A 92 -4.42 -15.96 -12.40
C GLY A 92 -3.54 -15.34 -11.32
N GLY A 93 -2.22 -15.43 -11.46
CA GLY A 93 -1.25 -14.70 -10.62
C GLY A 93 -0.87 -15.33 -9.27
N PHE A 94 -1.60 -16.33 -8.78
CA PHE A 94 -1.29 -17.05 -7.54
C PHE A 94 -0.64 -18.41 -7.82
N GLY A 95 0.69 -18.44 -7.91
CA GLY A 95 1.47 -19.67 -8.13
C GLY A 95 2.58 -19.52 -9.16
N ALA A 96 3.30 -20.61 -9.43
CA ALA A 96 4.27 -20.64 -10.52
C ALA A 96 3.57 -20.44 -11.88
N PRO A 97 4.22 -19.82 -12.88
CA PRO A 97 3.65 -19.68 -14.22
C PRO A 97 3.16 -21.04 -14.76
N GLY A 98 1.87 -21.13 -15.10
CA GLY A 98 1.24 -22.37 -15.57
C GLY A 98 0.62 -23.25 -14.48
N ALA A 99 0.56 -22.78 -13.23
CA ALA A 99 -0.17 -23.48 -12.17
C ALA A 99 -1.69 -23.38 -12.37
N THR A 100 -2.39 -24.47 -12.06
CA THR A 100 -3.85 -24.54 -11.92
C THR A 100 -4.19 -24.69 -10.43
N VAL A 101 -5.27 -24.05 -10.00
CA VAL A 101 -5.82 -24.19 -8.64
C VAL A 101 -7.24 -24.70 -8.75
N VAL A 102 -7.71 -25.41 -7.72
CA VAL A 102 -9.13 -25.79 -7.63
C VAL A 102 -9.89 -24.61 -7.02
N ALA A 103 -11.00 -24.22 -7.64
CA ALA A 103 -11.82 -23.14 -7.11
C ALA A 103 -12.38 -23.52 -5.72
N LEU A 104 -12.33 -22.56 -4.77
CA LEU A 104 -13.04 -22.69 -3.51
C LEU A 104 -14.54 -22.55 -3.75
N THR A 105 -15.33 -23.43 -3.13
CA THR A 105 -16.79 -23.40 -3.21
C THR A 105 -17.38 -22.51 -2.12
N PRO A 106 -18.65 -22.06 -2.24
CA PRO A 106 -19.34 -21.34 -1.16
C PRO A 106 -19.33 -22.10 0.18
N ASP A 107 -19.43 -23.43 0.13
CA ASP A 107 -19.36 -24.27 1.35
C ASP A 107 -17.97 -24.24 2.01
N ASP A 108 -16.90 -24.14 1.21
CA ASP A 108 -15.54 -23.97 1.73
C ASP A 108 -15.42 -22.61 2.45
N VAL A 109 -16.02 -21.55 1.92
CA VAL A 109 -16.05 -20.21 2.55
C VAL A 109 -16.77 -20.26 3.90
N THR A 110 -17.97 -20.83 3.96
CA THR A 110 -18.72 -20.99 5.23
C THR A 110 -17.96 -21.82 6.26
N THR A 111 -17.20 -22.83 5.81
CA THR A 111 -16.35 -23.62 6.69
C THR A 111 -15.21 -22.78 7.28
N LEU A 112 -14.58 -21.93 6.47
CA LEU A 112 -13.51 -21.02 6.91
C LEU A 112 -14.03 -19.95 7.87
N GLU A 113 -15.22 -19.40 7.64
CA GLU A 113 -15.88 -18.45 8.54
C GLU A 113 -16.18 -19.06 9.92
N GLY A 114 -16.40 -20.38 9.98
CA GLY A 114 -16.66 -21.12 11.21
C GLY A 114 -15.42 -21.43 12.05
N VAL A 115 -14.21 -21.10 11.59
CA VAL A 115 -12.97 -21.35 12.33
C VAL A 115 -12.81 -20.31 13.44
N ASP A 116 -12.57 -20.77 14.67
CA ASP A 116 -12.38 -19.89 15.82
C ASP A 116 -11.18 -18.94 15.60
N GLY A 117 -11.43 -17.64 15.78
CA GLY A 117 -10.46 -16.57 15.51
C GLY A 117 -10.49 -15.98 14.09
N VAL A 118 -11.29 -16.51 13.16
CA VAL A 118 -11.51 -15.87 11.85
C VAL A 118 -12.56 -14.76 11.99
N LEU A 119 -12.18 -13.54 11.64
CA LEU A 119 -13.06 -12.37 11.75
C LEU A 119 -13.89 -12.13 10.49
N ALA A 120 -13.30 -12.41 9.32
CA ALA A 120 -13.94 -12.25 8.02
C ALA A 120 -13.27 -13.19 7.01
N VAL A 121 -14.05 -13.67 6.05
CA VAL A 121 -13.55 -14.39 4.87
C VAL A 121 -14.04 -13.64 3.64
N GLN A 122 -13.13 -13.28 2.75
CA GLN A 122 -13.48 -12.68 1.47
C GLN A 122 -12.95 -13.54 0.32
N PRO A 123 -13.81 -13.93 -0.63
CA PRO A 123 -13.38 -14.65 -1.82
C PRO A 123 -12.60 -13.71 -2.74
N THR A 124 -11.46 -14.17 -3.24
CA THR A 124 -10.72 -13.47 -4.28
C THR A 124 -11.35 -13.78 -5.63
N GLU A 125 -12.00 -12.78 -6.23
CA GLU A 125 -12.57 -12.89 -7.57
C GLU A 125 -11.58 -12.38 -8.63
N ALA A 126 -11.40 -13.15 -9.69
CA ALA A 126 -10.63 -12.71 -10.85
C ALA A 126 -11.47 -11.78 -11.71
N LEU A 127 -11.08 -10.51 -11.80
CA LEU A 127 -11.72 -9.53 -12.67
C LEU A 127 -11.14 -9.62 -14.09
N ALA A 128 -12.01 -9.79 -15.08
CA ALA A 128 -11.67 -9.66 -16.49
C ALA A 128 -12.19 -8.31 -17.00
N THR A 129 -11.28 -7.37 -17.27
CA THR A 129 -11.62 -6.03 -17.76
C THR A 129 -11.51 -5.93 -19.27
N ASP A 130 -12.56 -5.38 -19.90
CA ASP A 130 -12.56 -5.11 -21.34
C ASP A 130 -11.88 -3.76 -21.66
N TYR A 131 -12.39 -2.66 -21.08
CA TYR A 131 -11.84 -1.30 -21.21
C TYR A 131 -12.41 -0.37 -20.14
N VAL A 132 -11.74 0.77 -19.93
CA VAL A 132 -12.28 1.93 -19.20
C VAL A 132 -12.53 3.08 -20.17
N GLU A 133 -13.58 3.86 -19.93
CA GLU A 133 -13.97 5.00 -20.75
C GLU A 133 -14.36 6.17 -19.83
N GLY A 134 -13.79 7.35 -20.09
CA GLY A 134 -14.14 8.59 -19.40
C GLY A 134 -15.08 9.46 -20.24
N GLU A 135 -15.33 10.69 -19.79
CA GLU A 135 -16.24 11.64 -20.49
C GLU A 135 -15.87 11.92 -21.95
N SER A 136 -14.60 11.72 -22.34
CA SER A 136 -14.12 11.94 -23.71
C SER A 136 -14.50 10.82 -24.69
N GLY A 137 -15.05 9.71 -24.21
CA GLY A 137 -15.41 8.54 -25.03
C GLY A 137 -14.24 7.70 -25.53
N THR A 138 -13.01 8.06 -25.14
CA THR A 138 -11.82 7.28 -25.50
C THR A 138 -11.74 6.03 -24.62
N LYS A 139 -11.62 4.86 -25.26
CA LYS A 139 -11.48 3.57 -24.57
C LYS A 139 -10.01 3.27 -24.31
N TYR A 140 -9.70 2.90 -23.08
CA TYR A 140 -8.37 2.50 -22.65
C TYR A 140 -8.39 1.06 -22.16
N VAL A 141 -7.39 0.27 -22.56
CA VAL A 141 -7.18 -1.06 -22.01
C VAL A 141 -6.57 -0.91 -20.63
N VAL A 142 -7.22 -1.49 -19.62
CA VAL A 142 -6.74 -1.52 -18.25
C VAL A 142 -6.81 -2.95 -17.73
N SER A 143 -5.86 -3.30 -16.87
CA SER A 143 -5.95 -4.47 -16.02
C SER A 143 -6.44 -4.02 -14.66
N ALA A 144 -7.60 -4.50 -14.22
CA ALA A 144 -8.01 -4.36 -12.82
C ALA A 144 -7.57 -5.59 -12.03
N SER A 145 -7.12 -5.37 -10.80
CA SER A 145 -6.90 -6.41 -9.82
C SER A 145 -7.65 -6.05 -8.56
N ALA A 146 -8.20 -7.06 -7.88
CA ALA A 146 -8.70 -6.88 -6.54
C ALA A 146 -7.55 -6.48 -5.60
N LEU A 147 -7.87 -5.64 -4.63
CA LEU A 147 -6.99 -5.31 -3.52
C LEU A 147 -7.09 -6.42 -2.48
N VAL A 148 -5.99 -6.68 -1.78
CA VAL A 148 -6.06 -7.53 -0.58
C VAL A 148 -6.78 -6.73 0.51
N PRO A 149 -7.73 -7.32 1.26
CA PRO A 149 -8.45 -6.59 2.30
C PRO A 149 -7.50 -5.94 3.30
N GLY A 150 -7.73 -4.66 3.61
CA GLY A 150 -6.83 -3.87 4.45
C GLY A 150 -5.51 -3.44 3.82
N GLN A 151 -5.25 -3.74 2.55
CA GLN A 151 -4.11 -3.18 1.80
C GLN A 151 -4.36 -1.70 1.54
N GLN A 152 -3.38 -0.86 1.91
CA GLN A 152 -3.43 0.57 1.61
C GLN A 152 -2.54 0.89 0.41
N LEU A 153 -3.12 1.56 -0.60
CA LEU A 153 -2.38 2.00 -1.76
C LEU A 153 -1.72 3.37 -1.53
N THR A 154 -0.53 3.59 -2.07
CA THR A 154 0.02 4.95 -2.09
C THR A 154 -0.73 5.79 -3.14
N LEU A 155 -1.56 6.72 -2.69
CA LEU A 155 -2.38 7.58 -3.55
C LEU A 155 -1.73 8.96 -3.72
N THR A 156 -1.69 9.46 -4.97
CA THR A 156 -1.29 10.85 -5.24
C THR A 156 -2.43 11.83 -4.92
N ALA A 157 -3.67 11.40 -5.13
CA ALA A 157 -4.88 12.16 -4.85
C ALA A 157 -6.06 11.20 -4.60
N GLY A 158 -7.06 11.66 -3.85
CA GLY A 158 -8.26 10.89 -3.54
C GLY A 158 -8.23 10.26 -2.14
N ALA A 159 -9.06 9.23 -1.96
CA ALA A 159 -9.16 8.43 -0.74
C ALA A 159 -9.02 6.95 -1.08
N GLN A 160 -8.63 6.13 -0.09
CA GLN A 160 -8.61 4.68 -0.25
C GLN A 160 -10.02 4.16 -0.55
N PRO A 161 -10.14 3.09 -1.34
CA PRO A 161 -11.35 2.28 -1.37
C PRO A 161 -11.73 1.87 0.05
N ASP A 162 -12.99 2.04 0.38
CA ASP A 162 -13.57 1.60 1.65
C ASP A 162 -14.24 0.24 1.46
N ASP A 163 -13.72 -0.78 2.14
CA ASP A 163 -14.22 -2.16 2.09
C ASP A 163 -15.67 -2.27 2.62
N ASP A 164 -16.11 -1.30 3.44
CA ASP A 164 -17.47 -1.25 4.00
C ASP A 164 -18.43 -0.38 3.17
N ALA A 165 -17.95 0.28 2.11
CA ALA A 165 -18.78 1.15 1.29
C ALA A 165 -19.75 0.36 0.40
N THR A 166 -20.97 0.89 0.25
CA THR A 166 -21.99 0.30 -0.63
C THR A 166 -21.79 0.65 -2.10
N ASP A 167 -21.04 1.72 -2.39
CA ASP A 167 -20.73 2.16 -3.75
C ASP A 167 -19.43 1.50 -4.23
N LEU A 168 -19.39 1.08 -5.50
CA LEU A 168 -18.19 0.50 -6.09
C LEU A 168 -17.10 1.56 -6.25
N GLN A 169 -15.94 1.32 -5.66
CA GLN A 169 -14.78 2.22 -5.68
C GLN A 169 -13.60 1.57 -6.42
N VAL A 170 -12.83 2.36 -7.14
CA VAL A 170 -11.64 1.91 -7.86
C VAL A 170 -10.52 2.92 -7.73
N VAL A 171 -9.30 2.43 -7.56
CA VAL A 171 -8.10 3.27 -7.67
C VAL A 171 -7.55 3.16 -9.07
N VAL A 172 -7.36 4.32 -9.69
CA VAL A 172 -6.72 4.42 -11.00
C VAL A 172 -5.23 4.67 -10.78
N PRO A 173 -4.33 3.85 -11.35
CA PRO A 173 -2.89 4.11 -11.28
C PRO A 173 -2.55 5.43 -11.97
N THR A 174 -1.57 6.14 -11.41
CA THR A 174 -1.02 7.39 -11.97
C THR A 174 -0.04 7.14 -13.10
#